data_AF-A0A6P0X745-F1
#
_entry.id   AF-A0A6P0X745-F1
#
_cell.length_a   1.000
_cell.length_b   1.000
_cell.length_c   1.000
_cell.angle_alpha   90.00
_cell.angle_beta   90.00
_cell.angle_gamma   90.00
#
_symmetry.space_group_name_H-M   'P 1'
#
loop_
_entity.id
_entity.type
_entity.pdbx_description
1 polymer ?
#
loop_
_entity_poly.entity_id
_entity_poly.type
_entity_poly.pdbx_seq_one_letter_code
_entity_poly.pdbx_strand_id
1 'polypeptide(L)'
;MRNFNFKSHSQSSLSSWAYHQTKKNPEIKNFFLQAGVLLSSDWAILNRDNSRMLALLKIPNAHALVAVFHAVYRRDRRQQRFHRTNICPEPTNSQLGEMLGLLQERGIMINCPRDLMVRLRKIATLLRDYEIWGKSGSPPTESMEISNPSTGETFSREFLDPRSSNDLEQIEEQKLQELQEFCEQQLIACLEQSIEEAIDERLTTVRQSRRNGYLASQVKPGLQLLYCQGMSQREIAAQLSRNNTNKVSRTQIGRLLRPQELLSTVRFNTVNKLLERILAKANSLSLTIIESPTPDYLDNLKQQLEAFTDQRVFREAAAELQAGRYRSLNSLYAQKICSSSSRQGG
;
A
#
# COMPACT_ATOMS: atom_id res chain seq x y z
N MET A 1 -44.34 21.15 -8.67
CA MET A 1 -45.43 21.16 -9.66
C MET A 1 -45.51 22.54 -10.31
N ARG A 2 -45.13 22.67 -11.59
CA ARG A 2 -45.43 23.84 -12.42
C ARG A 2 -46.21 23.32 -13.62
N ASN A 3 -47.45 23.82 -13.75
CA ASN A 3 -48.41 23.36 -14.74
C ASN A 3 -47.91 23.67 -16.16
N PHE A 4 -47.79 22.62 -16.96
CA PHE A 4 -47.45 22.72 -18.38
C PHE A 4 -48.71 23.12 -19.15
N ASN A 5 -48.67 24.27 -19.80
CA ASN A 5 -49.79 24.83 -20.56
C ASN A 5 -49.76 24.26 -21.99
N PHE A 6 -50.82 23.54 -22.38
CA PHE A 6 -50.88 22.72 -23.60
C PHE A 6 -51.21 23.51 -24.89
N LYS A 7 -51.03 24.84 -24.89
CA LYS A 7 -51.47 25.71 -26.01
C LYS A 7 -50.37 26.65 -26.50
N SER A 8 -49.39 26.09 -27.21
CA SER A 8 -48.71 26.80 -28.30
C SER A 8 -48.14 25.80 -29.31
N HIS A 9 -48.99 25.37 -30.23
CA HIS A 9 -48.57 24.72 -31.47
C HIS A 9 -47.85 25.74 -32.35
N SER A 10 -46.55 25.93 -32.10
CA SER A 10 -45.61 26.50 -33.07
C SER A 10 -44.53 25.45 -33.28
N GLN A 11 -44.69 24.73 -34.39
CA GLN A 11 -43.80 23.72 -34.98
C GLN A 11 -42.34 23.78 -34.47
N SER A 12 -42.05 23.06 -33.39
CA SER A 12 -40.69 22.60 -33.15
C SER A 12 -40.50 21.40 -34.07
N SER A 13 -39.53 21.47 -34.98
CA SER A 13 -39.19 20.31 -35.82
C SER A 13 -38.94 19.12 -34.90
N LEU A 14 -39.29 17.90 -35.34
CA LEU A 14 -39.05 16.69 -34.57
C LEU A 14 -37.58 16.58 -34.12
N SER A 15 -36.66 17.15 -34.92
CA SER A 15 -35.25 17.33 -34.59
C SER A 15 -34.98 18.29 -33.42
N SER A 16 -35.72 19.39 -33.29
CA SER A 16 -35.57 20.37 -32.19
C SER A 16 -36.19 19.85 -30.90
N TRP A 17 -37.33 19.15 -30.98
CA TRP A 17 -37.93 18.45 -29.85
C TRP A 17 -37.02 17.30 -29.37
N ALA A 18 -36.52 16.46 -30.29
CA ALA A 18 -35.56 15.41 -29.97
C ALA A 18 -34.26 15.98 -29.38
N TYR A 19 -33.75 17.09 -29.91
CA TYR A 19 -32.56 17.78 -29.37
C TYR A 19 -32.78 18.28 -27.94
N HIS A 20 -33.96 18.84 -27.65
CA HIS A 20 -34.31 19.30 -26.31
C HIS A 20 -34.48 18.14 -25.33
N GLN A 21 -35.13 17.06 -25.78
CA GLN A 21 -35.39 15.89 -24.96
C GLN A 21 -34.14 15.06 -24.68
N THR A 22 -33.15 15.04 -25.59
CA THR A 22 -31.90 14.26 -25.46
C THR A 22 -30.70 15.09 -24.97
N LYS A 23 -30.33 16.16 -25.67
CA LYS A 23 -29.07 16.89 -25.46
C LYS A 23 -29.15 17.99 -24.40
N LYS A 24 -30.35 18.49 -24.09
CA LYS A 24 -30.57 19.52 -23.07
C LYS A 24 -31.19 18.98 -21.78
N ASN A 25 -31.70 17.76 -21.75
CA ASN A 25 -32.29 17.16 -20.55
C ASN A 25 -31.19 16.86 -19.49
N PRO A 26 -31.28 17.42 -18.27
CA PRO A 26 -30.31 17.17 -17.21
C PRO A 26 -30.32 15.72 -16.74
N GLU A 27 -31.44 15.01 -16.79
CA GLU A 27 -31.54 13.61 -16.37
C GLU A 27 -30.76 12.70 -17.32
N ILE A 28 -30.82 12.96 -18.63
CA ILE A 28 -30.05 12.21 -19.63
C ILE A 28 -28.57 12.55 -19.55
N LYS A 29 -28.21 13.81 -19.28
CA LYS A 29 -26.82 14.18 -18.99
C LYS A 29 -26.31 13.49 -17.73
N ASN A 30 -27.12 13.41 -16.69
CA ASN A 30 -26.77 12.72 -15.45
C ASN A 30 -26.66 11.21 -15.67
N PHE A 31 -27.53 10.61 -16.50
CA PHE A 31 -27.44 9.21 -16.91
C PHE A 31 -26.14 8.94 -17.67
N PHE A 32 -25.77 9.79 -18.64
CA PHE A 32 -24.49 9.66 -19.33
C PHE A 32 -23.31 9.88 -18.39
N LEU A 33 -23.40 10.83 -17.44
CA LEU A 33 -22.38 11.04 -16.41
C LEU A 33 -22.24 9.83 -15.47
N GLN A 34 -23.35 9.19 -15.07
CA GLN A 34 -23.37 7.94 -14.30
C GLN A 34 -22.74 6.79 -15.09
N ALA A 35 -22.93 6.77 -16.41
CA ALA A 35 -22.28 5.82 -17.32
C ALA A 35 -20.84 6.23 -17.72
N GLY A 36 -20.27 7.29 -17.12
CA GLY A 36 -18.89 7.74 -17.41
C GLY A 36 -18.71 8.45 -18.77
N VAL A 37 -19.77 8.85 -19.44
CA VAL A 37 -19.73 9.49 -20.77
C VAL A 37 -20.01 10.98 -20.67
N LEU A 38 -19.02 11.80 -21.05
CA LEU A 38 -19.16 13.26 -21.13
C LEU A 38 -19.35 13.70 -22.59
N LEU A 39 -20.49 14.32 -22.90
CA LEU A 39 -20.91 14.71 -24.27
C LEU A 39 -20.09 15.85 -24.91
N SER A 40 -18.98 16.31 -24.30
CA SER A 40 -18.12 17.32 -24.90
C SER A 40 -16.94 16.69 -25.64
N SER A 41 -16.63 17.21 -26.83
CA SER A 41 -15.45 16.78 -27.60
C SER A 41 -14.16 17.05 -26.84
N ASP A 42 -13.12 16.25 -27.11
CA ASP A 42 -11.77 16.41 -26.54
C ASP A 42 -11.28 17.87 -26.64
N TRP A 43 -11.54 18.49 -27.78
CA TRP A 43 -11.15 19.87 -28.09
C TRP A 43 -11.96 20.91 -27.32
N ALA A 44 -13.22 20.61 -27.01
CA ALA A 44 -14.03 21.48 -26.15
C ALA A 44 -13.54 21.42 -24.70
N ILE A 45 -13.07 20.25 -24.24
CA ILE A 45 -12.47 20.08 -22.91
C ILE A 45 -11.14 20.83 -22.86
N LEU A 46 -10.24 20.61 -23.81
CA LEU A 46 -8.94 21.30 -23.87
C LEU A 46 -9.06 22.81 -24.01
N ASN A 47 -10.10 23.31 -24.68
CA ASN A 47 -10.31 24.75 -24.86
C ASN A 47 -10.82 25.45 -23.60
N ARG A 48 -11.28 24.73 -22.57
CA ARG A 48 -11.64 25.33 -21.27
C ARG A 48 -10.39 25.73 -20.49
N ASP A 49 -10.56 26.64 -19.53
CA ASP A 49 -9.48 26.97 -18.60
C ASP A 49 -9.35 25.86 -17.56
N ASN A 50 -8.39 24.97 -17.79
CA ASN A 50 -8.11 23.81 -16.94
C ASN A 50 -6.80 24.00 -16.15
N SER A 51 -6.32 25.24 -15.99
CA SER A 51 -5.05 25.56 -15.31
C SER A 51 -4.90 24.87 -13.95
N ARG A 52 -5.96 24.85 -13.13
CA ARG A 52 -5.98 24.14 -11.83
C ARG A 52 -5.87 22.62 -11.96
N MET A 53 -6.56 22.02 -12.94
CA MET A 53 -6.55 20.57 -13.15
C MET A 53 -5.21 20.10 -13.73
N LEU A 54 -4.61 20.90 -14.62
CA LEU A 54 -3.29 20.61 -15.19
C LEU A 54 -2.18 20.66 -14.13
N ALA A 55 -2.29 21.53 -13.13
CA ALA A 55 -1.38 21.57 -11.98
C ALA A 55 -1.41 20.28 -11.16
N LEU A 56 -2.60 19.67 -11.03
CA LEU A 56 -2.79 18.42 -10.30
C LEU A 56 -2.29 17.19 -11.07
N LEU A 57 -2.40 17.20 -12.41
CA LEU A 57 -2.10 16.04 -13.24
C LEU A 57 -0.59 15.71 -13.35
N LYS A 58 0.33 16.57 -12.88
CA LYS A 58 1.81 16.39 -12.91
C LYS A 58 2.38 15.86 -14.25
N ILE A 59 1.68 16.07 -15.37
CA ILE A 59 2.15 15.61 -16.68
C ILE A 59 3.28 16.54 -17.14
N PRO A 60 4.46 16.01 -17.51
CA PRO A 60 5.57 16.82 -17.99
C PRO A 60 5.13 17.61 -19.22
N ASN A 61 5.41 18.91 -19.22
CA ASN A 61 5.12 19.84 -20.32
C ASN A 61 3.64 20.02 -20.68
N ALA A 62 2.67 19.48 -19.92
CA ALA A 62 1.26 19.63 -20.24
C ALA A 62 0.77 21.08 -20.22
N HIS A 63 1.29 21.91 -19.31
CA HIS A 63 1.00 23.35 -19.28
C HIS A 63 1.48 24.04 -20.55
N ALA A 64 2.70 23.71 -21.00
CA ALA A 64 3.26 24.28 -22.22
C ALA A 64 2.49 23.83 -23.47
N LEU A 65 2.10 22.55 -23.53
CA LEU A 65 1.31 21.98 -24.63
C LEU A 65 -0.08 22.62 -24.72
N VAL A 66 -0.78 22.75 -23.59
CA VAL A 66 -2.11 23.39 -23.56
C VAL A 66 -2.01 24.89 -23.83
N ALA A 67 -0.96 25.57 -23.37
CA ALA A 67 -0.74 26.98 -23.66
C ALA A 67 -0.50 27.23 -25.16
N VAL A 68 0.32 26.40 -25.83
CA VAL A 68 0.54 26.49 -27.28
C VAL A 68 -0.72 26.15 -28.04
N PHE A 69 -1.45 25.12 -27.61
CA PHE A 69 -2.76 24.78 -28.16
C PHE A 69 -3.72 25.96 -28.03
N HIS A 70 -3.81 26.62 -26.87
CA HIS A 70 -4.65 27.80 -26.67
C HIS A 70 -4.23 28.97 -27.57
N ALA A 71 -2.92 29.20 -27.76
CA ALA A 71 -2.43 30.29 -28.59
C ALA A 71 -2.86 30.16 -30.05
N VAL A 72 -2.68 28.98 -30.65
CA VAL A 72 -3.01 28.74 -32.07
C VAL A 72 -4.51 28.49 -32.25
N TYR A 73 -5.07 27.56 -31.47
CA TYR A 73 -6.45 27.09 -31.66
C TYR A 73 -7.50 28.16 -31.28
N ARG A 74 -7.27 28.96 -30.22
CA ARG A 74 -8.22 30.05 -29.86
C ARG A 74 -8.11 31.24 -30.81
N ARG A 75 -6.92 31.55 -31.31
CA ARG A 75 -6.73 32.60 -32.33
C ARG A 75 -7.55 32.27 -33.57
N ASP A 76 -7.39 31.06 -34.10
CA ASP A 76 -8.07 30.66 -35.33
C ASP A 76 -9.59 30.50 -35.12
N ARG A 77 -10.04 30.03 -33.94
CA ARG A 77 -11.46 30.02 -33.56
C ARG A 77 -12.08 31.42 -33.51
N ARG A 78 -11.33 32.45 -33.13
CA ARG A 78 -11.81 33.84 -33.15
C ARG A 78 -11.98 34.33 -34.59
N GLN A 79 -11.12 33.90 -35.51
CA GLN A 79 -11.20 34.23 -36.94
C GLN A 79 -12.35 33.46 -37.64
N GLN A 80 -12.64 32.23 -37.22
CA GLN A 80 -13.71 31.38 -37.76
C GLN A 80 -15.12 31.70 -37.23
N ARG A 81 -15.34 32.81 -36.51
CA ARG A 81 -16.64 33.21 -35.92
C ARG A 81 -17.78 33.33 -36.93
N PHE A 82 -17.48 33.36 -38.24
CA PHE A 82 -18.48 33.34 -39.32
C PHE A 82 -19.19 31.99 -39.49
N HIS A 83 -18.64 30.87 -38.99
CA HIS A 83 -19.29 29.55 -39.03
C HIS A 83 -19.72 29.12 -37.62
N ARG A 84 -21.00 29.35 -37.30
CA ARG A 84 -21.65 29.11 -35.99
C ARG A 84 -21.86 27.63 -35.63
N THR A 85 -20.84 26.79 -35.75
CA THR A 85 -20.93 25.42 -35.22
C THR A 85 -20.56 25.41 -33.73
N ASN A 86 -21.53 25.05 -32.88
CA ASN A 86 -21.36 24.85 -31.43
C ASN A 86 -20.45 23.65 -31.08
N ILE A 87 -19.81 23.03 -32.08
CA ILE A 87 -18.96 21.85 -31.95
C ILE A 87 -17.52 22.30 -32.20
N CYS A 88 -16.61 22.00 -31.27
CA CYS A 88 -15.18 22.26 -31.46
C CYS A 88 -14.61 21.18 -32.40
N PRO A 89 -14.17 21.53 -33.63
CA PRO A 89 -13.59 20.58 -34.57
C PRO A 89 -12.19 20.11 -34.14
N GLU A 90 -11.67 19.07 -34.79
CA GLU A 90 -10.29 18.62 -34.61
C GLU A 90 -9.30 19.64 -35.21
N PRO A 91 -8.13 19.88 -34.58
CA PRO A 91 -7.14 20.81 -35.11
C PRO A 91 -6.61 20.34 -36.47
N THR A 92 -6.46 21.29 -37.40
CA THR A 92 -5.97 21.01 -38.76
C THR A 92 -4.46 20.74 -38.77
N ASN A 93 -3.96 20.05 -39.80
CA ASN A 93 -2.53 19.80 -39.95
C ASN A 93 -1.68 21.09 -39.99
N SER A 94 -2.24 22.18 -40.54
CA SER A 94 -1.61 23.50 -40.51
C SER A 94 -1.44 24.03 -39.08
N GLN A 95 -2.46 23.88 -38.24
CA GLN A 95 -2.43 24.28 -36.83
C GLN A 95 -1.43 23.46 -36.03
N LEU A 96 -1.37 22.14 -36.28
CA LEU A 96 -0.40 21.27 -35.63
C LEU A 96 1.03 21.64 -36.01
N GLY A 97 1.29 22.00 -37.27
CA GLY A 97 2.58 22.48 -37.73
C GLY A 97 3.03 23.75 -37.01
N GLU A 98 2.13 24.72 -36.85
CA GLU A 98 2.42 25.95 -36.11
C GLU A 98 2.65 25.68 -34.62
N MET A 99 1.86 24.79 -34.01
CA MET A 99 2.07 24.37 -32.62
C MET A 99 3.43 23.70 -32.42
N LEU A 100 3.90 22.90 -33.38
CA LEU A 100 5.23 22.29 -33.30
C LEU A 100 6.35 23.34 -33.32
N GLY A 101 6.24 24.37 -34.17
CA GLY A 101 7.21 25.47 -34.20
C GLY A 101 7.30 26.19 -32.84
N LEU A 102 6.15 26.52 -32.25
CA LEU A 102 6.10 27.17 -30.93
C LEU A 102 6.57 26.27 -29.78
N LEU A 103 6.51 24.94 -29.93
CA LEU A 103 7.02 23.99 -28.94
C LEU A 103 8.54 23.83 -29.06
N GLN A 104 9.09 23.88 -30.28
CA GLN A 104 10.53 23.88 -30.52
C GLN A 104 11.20 25.13 -29.94
N GLU A 105 10.59 26.31 -30.11
CA GLU A 105 11.06 27.56 -29.49
C GLU A 105 11.11 27.49 -27.95
N ARG A 106 10.29 26.63 -27.34
CA ARG A 106 10.22 26.40 -25.90
C ARG A 106 11.08 25.22 -25.42
N GLY A 107 11.90 24.63 -26.29
CA GLY A 107 12.79 23.53 -25.95
C GLY A 107 12.10 22.17 -25.77
N ILE A 108 10.85 22.01 -26.25
CA ILE A 108 10.11 20.75 -26.16
C ILE A 108 10.20 20.00 -27.50
N MET A 109 10.94 18.90 -27.51
CA MET A 109 11.15 18.08 -28.70
C MET A 109 9.92 17.18 -28.96
N ILE A 110 9.13 17.54 -29.97
CA ILE A 110 8.10 16.68 -30.57
C ILE A 110 8.36 16.61 -32.07
N ASN A 111 8.63 15.41 -32.57
CA ASN A 111 9.18 15.23 -33.91
C ASN A 111 8.11 15.15 -35.00
N CYS A 112 6.84 14.91 -34.67
CA CYS A 112 5.78 14.70 -35.66
C CYS A 112 4.42 15.28 -35.22
N PRO A 113 3.62 15.85 -36.15
CA PRO A 113 2.24 16.31 -35.87
C PRO A 113 1.32 15.22 -35.30
N ARG A 114 1.54 13.95 -35.70
CA ARG A 114 0.78 12.81 -35.18
C ARG A 114 1.03 12.61 -33.69
N ASP A 115 2.29 12.72 -33.24
CA ASP A 115 2.66 12.57 -31.84
C ASP A 115 2.10 13.69 -30.98
N LEU A 116 2.07 14.91 -31.53
CA LEU A 116 1.41 16.06 -30.89
C LEU A 116 -0.09 15.78 -30.71
N MET A 117 -0.77 15.27 -31.74
CA MET A 117 -2.18 14.93 -31.67
C MET A 117 -2.46 13.87 -30.61
N VAL A 118 -1.64 12.81 -30.56
CA VAL A 118 -1.76 11.74 -29.55
C VAL A 118 -1.58 12.31 -28.14
N ARG A 119 -0.59 13.19 -27.93
CA ARG A 119 -0.36 13.82 -26.62
C ARG A 119 -1.51 14.75 -26.22
N LEU A 120 -2.02 15.56 -27.13
CA LEU A 120 -3.18 16.42 -26.85
C LEU A 120 -4.44 15.59 -26.52
N ARG A 121 -4.69 14.51 -27.27
CA ARG A 121 -5.82 13.60 -27.01
C ARG A 121 -5.69 12.92 -25.65
N LYS A 122 -4.49 12.45 -25.28
CA LYS A 122 -4.22 11.89 -23.94
C LYS A 122 -4.48 12.90 -22.82
N ILE A 123 -4.13 14.18 -23.01
CA ILE A 123 -4.44 15.22 -22.03
C ILE A 123 -5.96 15.46 -21.96
N ALA A 124 -6.64 15.46 -23.11
CA ALA A 124 -8.10 15.64 -23.16
C ALA A 124 -8.87 14.51 -22.47
N THR A 125 -8.43 13.25 -22.62
CA THR A 125 -9.04 12.10 -21.94
C THR A 125 -8.85 12.19 -20.43
N LEU A 126 -7.64 12.48 -19.96
CA LEU A 126 -7.37 12.62 -18.52
C LEU A 126 -8.18 13.76 -17.89
N LEU A 127 -8.34 14.89 -18.60
CA LEU A 127 -9.20 15.98 -18.15
C LEU A 127 -10.68 15.60 -18.15
N ARG A 128 -11.11 14.78 -19.11
CA ARG A 128 -12.48 14.24 -19.14
C ARG A 128 -12.73 13.37 -17.92
N ASP A 129 -11.83 12.44 -17.63
CA ASP A 129 -11.96 11.49 -16.51
C ASP A 129 -12.00 12.23 -15.17
N TYR A 130 -11.18 13.27 -15.03
CA TYR A 130 -11.19 14.13 -13.85
C TYR A 130 -12.48 14.96 -13.73
N GLU A 131 -13.02 15.48 -14.85
CA GLU A 131 -14.30 16.22 -14.84
C GLU A 131 -15.48 15.28 -14.51
N ILE A 132 -15.44 14.03 -14.97
CA ILE A 132 -16.40 12.99 -14.61
C ILE A 132 -16.30 12.70 -13.11
N TRP A 133 -15.10 12.46 -12.59
CA TRP A 133 -14.89 12.18 -11.17
C TRP A 133 -15.38 13.32 -10.27
N GLY A 134 -15.04 14.57 -10.60
CA GLY A 134 -15.49 15.74 -9.85
C GLY A 134 -17.01 15.95 -9.86
N LYS A 135 -17.72 15.43 -10.87
CA LYS A 135 -19.18 15.56 -10.99
C LYS A 135 -19.97 14.36 -10.47
N SER A 136 -19.38 13.17 -10.51
CA SER A 136 -20.02 11.91 -10.07
C SER A 136 -19.69 11.55 -8.63
N GLY A 137 -18.66 12.16 -8.03
CA GLY A 137 -18.25 11.91 -6.65
C GLY A 137 -17.55 10.56 -6.44
N SER A 138 -17.30 9.81 -7.51
CA SER A 138 -16.60 8.52 -7.51
C SER A 138 -15.91 8.34 -8.88
N PRO A 139 -14.77 7.63 -8.96
CA PRO A 139 -14.20 7.30 -10.27
C PRO A 139 -15.23 6.49 -11.08
N PRO A 140 -15.25 6.59 -12.43
CA PRO A 140 -16.13 5.76 -13.25
C PRO A 140 -15.84 4.29 -12.94
N THR A 141 -16.80 3.61 -12.31
CA THR A 141 -16.68 2.20 -11.98
C THR A 141 -16.93 1.40 -13.25
N GLU A 142 -15.87 1.12 -14.01
CA GLU A 142 -15.97 0.08 -15.03
C GLU A 142 -16.15 -1.27 -14.33
N SER A 143 -17.19 -2.01 -14.71
CA SER A 143 -17.42 -3.36 -14.19
C SER A 143 -16.17 -4.21 -14.44
N MET A 144 -15.66 -4.85 -13.39
CA MET A 144 -14.46 -5.70 -13.46
C MET A 144 -14.69 -6.97 -14.29
N GLU A 145 -15.93 -7.24 -14.68
CA GLU A 145 -16.36 -8.45 -15.38
C GLU A 145 -16.79 -8.11 -16.81
N ILE A 146 -16.09 -8.67 -17.80
CA ILE A 146 -16.52 -8.68 -19.20
C ILE A 146 -17.15 -10.04 -19.46
N SER A 147 -18.44 -10.05 -19.78
CA SER A 147 -19.11 -11.25 -20.30
C SER A 147 -18.88 -11.34 -21.81
N ASN A 148 -18.29 -12.44 -22.29
CA ASN A 148 -18.20 -12.70 -23.72
C ASN A 148 -19.59 -13.10 -24.25
N PRO A 149 -20.23 -12.34 -25.16
CA PRO A 149 -21.58 -12.61 -25.63
C PRO A 149 -21.69 -13.90 -26.48
N SER A 150 -20.56 -14.51 -26.87
CA SER A 150 -20.53 -15.73 -27.68
C SER A 150 -20.28 -17.02 -26.88
N THR A 151 -19.62 -16.95 -25.73
CA THR A 151 -19.23 -18.12 -24.91
C THR A 151 -19.89 -18.15 -23.53
N GLY A 152 -20.47 -17.04 -23.06
CA GLY A 152 -21.04 -16.95 -21.71
C GLY A 152 -19.99 -16.97 -20.58
N GLU A 153 -18.71 -16.99 -20.91
CA GLU A 153 -17.61 -16.96 -19.96
C GLU A 153 -17.38 -15.52 -19.46
N THR A 154 -17.33 -15.39 -18.14
CA THR A 154 -17.01 -14.15 -17.45
C THR A 154 -15.52 -14.10 -17.22
N PHE A 155 -14.85 -13.12 -17.83
CA PHE A 155 -13.43 -12.86 -17.60
C PHE A 155 -13.25 -11.58 -16.80
N SER A 156 -12.31 -11.60 -15.86
CA SER A 156 -11.83 -10.38 -15.22
C SER A 156 -11.12 -9.51 -16.26
N ARG A 157 -11.52 -8.23 -16.33
CA ARG A 157 -10.88 -7.25 -17.20
C ARG A 157 -9.48 -6.94 -16.67
N GLU A 158 -8.44 -7.49 -17.30
CA GLU A 158 -7.07 -7.00 -17.12
C GLU A 158 -6.96 -5.63 -17.79
N PHE A 159 -6.85 -4.59 -16.97
CA PHE A 159 -6.48 -3.26 -17.45
C PHE A 159 -4.98 -3.22 -17.66
N LEU A 160 -4.54 -3.30 -18.92
CA LEU A 160 -3.17 -2.95 -19.27
C LEU A 160 -3.03 -1.42 -19.18
N ASP A 161 -2.39 -0.92 -18.12
CA ASP A 161 -2.02 0.49 -18.02
C ASP A 161 -1.00 0.81 -19.13
N PRO A 162 -1.23 1.79 -20.02
CA PRO A 162 -0.23 2.23 -21.00
C PRO A 162 1.06 2.81 -20.37
N ARG A 163 1.13 2.91 -19.04
CA ARG A 163 2.30 3.26 -18.24
C ARG A 163 2.98 2.06 -17.58
N SER A 164 2.45 0.84 -17.67
CA SER A 164 3.20 -0.36 -17.29
C SER A 164 4.27 -0.63 -18.35
N SER A 165 5.36 0.14 -18.29
CA SER A 165 6.64 -0.47 -18.64
C SER A 165 6.80 -1.62 -17.66
N ASN A 166 7.14 -2.82 -18.15
CA ASN A 166 7.53 -3.94 -17.29
C ASN A 166 8.56 -3.51 -16.23
N ASP A 167 9.33 -2.45 -16.50
CA ASP A 167 10.25 -1.81 -15.56
C ASP A 167 9.59 -1.25 -14.28
N LEU A 168 8.39 -0.66 -14.33
CA LEU A 168 7.76 -0.04 -13.14
C LEU A 168 7.18 -1.10 -12.21
N GLU A 169 6.52 -2.12 -12.76
CA GLU A 169 6.07 -3.28 -12.00
C GLU A 169 7.27 -4.02 -11.41
N GLN A 170 8.35 -4.22 -12.17
CA GLN A 170 9.60 -4.80 -11.64
C GLN A 170 10.23 -3.93 -10.55
N ILE A 171 10.23 -2.59 -10.69
CA ILE A 171 10.75 -1.69 -9.66
C ILE A 171 9.88 -1.72 -8.39
N GLU A 172 8.56 -1.78 -8.52
CA GLU A 172 7.64 -1.89 -7.39
C GLU A 172 7.77 -3.25 -6.69
N GLU A 173 7.85 -4.33 -7.46
CA GLU A 173 8.05 -5.69 -6.98
C GLU A 173 9.41 -5.84 -6.28
N GLN A 174 10.47 -5.25 -6.86
CA GLN A 174 11.80 -5.20 -6.26
C GLN A 174 11.80 -4.38 -4.95
N LYS A 175 11.12 -3.24 -4.89
CA LYS A 175 11.00 -2.45 -3.66
C LYS A 175 10.17 -3.16 -2.58
N LEU A 176 9.12 -3.88 -2.99
CA LEU A 176 8.30 -4.68 -2.09
C LEU A 176 9.13 -5.83 -1.51
N GLN A 177 9.94 -6.48 -2.34
CA GLN A 177 10.86 -7.52 -1.94
C GLN A 177 11.93 -6.98 -0.98
N GLU A 178 12.54 -5.83 -1.27
CA GLU A 178 13.50 -5.17 -0.37
C GLU A 178 12.86 -4.84 1.00
N LEU A 179 11.61 -4.38 1.02
CA LEU A 179 10.90 -4.10 2.26
C LEU A 179 10.58 -5.39 3.03
N GLN A 180 10.20 -6.46 2.34
CA GLN A 180 9.95 -7.75 2.96
C GLN A 180 11.24 -8.34 3.56
N GLU A 181 12.34 -8.34 2.80
CA GLU A 181 13.65 -8.79 3.25
C GLU A 181 14.11 -7.97 4.47
N PHE A 182 13.91 -6.65 4.45
CA PHE A 182 14.17 -5.80 5.59
C PHE A 182 13.35 -6.24 6.82
N CYS A 183 12.04 -6.44 6.68
CA CYS A 183 11.17 -6.86 7.77
C CYS A 183 11.58 -8.23 8.35
N GLU A 184 11.93 -9.19 7.49
CA GLU A 184 12.39 -10.52 7.92
C GLU A 184 13.73 -10.45 8.67
N GLN A 185 14.68 -9.68 8.15
CA GLN A 185 15.97 -9.46 8.82
C GLN A 185 15.79 -8.74 10.16
N GLN A 186 14.95 -7.71 10.21
CA GLN A 186 14.68 -6.98 11.45
C GLN A 186 13.95 -7.84 12.46
N LEU A 187 13.03 -8.72 12.04
CA LEU A 187 12.36 -9.66 12.93
C LEU A 187 13.37 -10.56 13.64
N ILE A 188 14.30 -11.17 12.89
CA ILE A 188 15.32 -12.06 13.47
C ILE A 188 16.24 -11.29 14.41
N ALA A 189 16.70 -10.10 14.01
CA ALA A 189 17.59 -9.28 14.85
C ALA A 189 16.90 -8.81 16.13
N CYS A 190 15.64 -8.36 16.06
CA CYS A 190 14.84 -8.00 17.22
C CYS A 190 14.61 -9.20 18.13
N LEU A 191 14.31 -10.37 17.58
CA LEU A 191 14.11 -11.60 18.34
C LEU A 191 15.37 -12.00 19.12
N GLU A 192 16.54 -12.01 18.47
CA GLU A 192 17.81 -12.33 19.12
C GLU A 192 18.10 -11.36 20.27
N GLN A 193 17.96 -10.06 20.03
CA GLN A 193 18.17 -9.03 21.05
C GLN A 193 17.17 -9.16 22.21
N SER A 194 15.90 -9.42 21.92
CA SER A 194 14.87 -9.61 22.94
C SER A 194 15.08 -10.87 23.77
N ILE A 195 15.62 -11.95 23.18
CA ILE A 195 15.98 -13.16 23.92
C ILE A 195 17.12 -12.87 24.89
N GLU A 196 18.19 -12.21 24.43
CA GLU A 196 19.34 -11.88 25.28
C GLU A 196 18.93 -11.01 26.47
N GLU A 197 18.20 -9.93 26.21
CA GLU A 197 17.70 -9.03 27.25
C GLU A 197 16.76 -9.74 28.23
N ALA A 198 15.85 -10.60 27.75
CA ALA A 198 14.95 -11.33 28.62
C ALA A 198 15.68 -12.36 29.50
N ILE A 199 16.75 -12.99 28.99
CA ILE A 199 17.61 -13.88 29.78
C ILE A 199 18.39 -13.09 30.84
N ASP A 200 18.91 -11.92 30.49
CA ASP A 200 19.68 -11.09 31.40
C ASP A 200 18.80 -10.44 32.48
N GLU A 201 17.60 -9.95 32.13
CA GLU A 201 16.58 -9.50 33.08
C GLU A 201 16.17 -10.64 34.02
N ARG A 202 16.07 -11.86 33.48
CA ARG A 202 15.76 -13.02 34.31
C ARG A 202 16.89 -13.33 35.28
N LEU A 203 18.14 -13.26 34.83
CA LEU A 203 19.32 -13.46 35.66
C LEU A 203 19.39 -12.45 36.79
N THR A 204 19.15 -11.16 36.51
CA THR A 204 19.15 -10.11 37.55
C THR A 204 18.02 -10.33 38.56
N THR A 205 16.81 -10.66 38.09
CA THR A 205 15.66 -10.97 38.95
C THR A 205 15.93 -12.17 39.86
N VAL A 206 16.53 -13.23 39.34
CA VAL A 206 16.88 -14.42 40.14
C VAL A 206 17.98 -14.10 41.14
N ARG A 207 19.01 -13.33 40.75
CA ARG A 207 20.10 -12.89 41.67
C ARG A 207 19.56 -12.09 42.85
N GLN A 208 18.60 -11.19 42.61
CA GLN A 208 17.97 -10.37 43.65
C GLN A 208 17.01 -11.16 44.55
N SER A 209 16.64 -12.38 44.18
CA SER A 209 15.73 -13.21 44.96
C SER A 209 16.43 -13.83 46.17
N ARG A 210 15.92 -13.53 47.38
CA ARG A 210 16.42 -14.10 48.64
C ARG A 210 16.44 -15.64 48.69
N ARG A 211 15.55 -16.31 47.94
CA ARG A 211 15.40 -17.78 47.98
C ARG A 211 16.13 -18.51 46.85
N ASN A 212 16.33 -17.86 45.70
CA ASN A 212 16.86 -18.50 44.50
C ASN A 212 18.15 -17.84 43.98
N GLY A 213 18.69 -16.83 44.68
CA GLY A 213 19.90 -16.11 44.26
C GLY A 213 21.10 -17.01 43.97
N TYR A 214 21.28 -18.07 44.75
CA TYR A 214 22.35 -19.06 44.53
C TYR A 214 22.18 -19.90 43.24
N LEU A 215 20.98 -19.94 42.66
CA LEU A 215 20.67 -20.66 41.42
C LEU A 215 20.79 -19.77 40.17
N ALA A 216 21.18 -18.50 40.32
CA ALA A 216 21.28 -17.58 39.18
C ALA A 216 22.25 -18.08 38.10
N SER A 217 23.37 -18.69 38.49
CA SER A 217 24.33 -19.30 37.55
C SER A 217 23.73 -20.46 36.74
N GLN A 218 22.62 -21.04 37.21
CA GLN A 218 21.97 -22.20 36.60
C GLN A 218 20.83 -21.82 35.63
N VAL A 219 20.52 -20.53 35.46
CA VAL A 219 19.48 -20.08 34.52
C VAL A 219 19.87 -20.41 33.08
N LYS A 220 21.07 -20.01 32.61
CA LYS A 220 21.51 -20.29 31.24
C LYS A 220 21.67 -21.80 30.95
N PRO A 221 22.36 -22.58 31.80
CA PRO A 221 22.43 -24.04 31.63
C PRO A 221 21.04 -24.70 31.65
N GLY A 222 20.14 -24.26 32.54
CA GLY A 222 18.79 -24.80 32.60
C GLY A 222 17.96 -24.49 31.35
N LEU A 223 18.12 -23.32 30.73
CA LEU A 223 17.50 -22.99 29.44
C LEU A 223 18.08 -23.83 28.30
N GLN A 224 19.39 -24.09 28.28
CA GLN A 224 20.01 -24.99 27.28
C GLN A 224 19.50 -26.42 27.40
N LEU A 225 19.42 -26.97 28.61
CA LEU A 225 18.89 -28.32 28.82
C LEU A 225 17.41 -28.39 28.41
N LEU A 226 16.66 -27.32 28.65
CA LEU A 226 15.25 -27.23 28.26
C LEU A 226 15.06 -27.16 26.75
N TYR A 227 15.66 -26.16 26.09
CA TYR A 227 15.39 -25.86 24.67
C TYR A 227 16.25 -26.67 23.70
N CYS A 228 17.50 -26.98 24.05
CA CYS A 228 18.43 -27.64 23.13
C CYS A 228 18.45 -29.16 23.29
N GLN A 229 18.20 -29.66 24.50
CA GLN A 229 18.19 -31.10 24.79
C GLN A 229 16.76 -31.63 25.01
N GLY A 230 15.74 -30.78 24.92
CA GLY A 230 14.33 -31.18 25.06
C GLY A 230 13.92 -31.66 26.45
N MET A 231 14.81 -31.57 27.45
CA MET A 231 14.63 -32.23 28.74
C MET A 231 13.44 -31.66 29.51
N SER A 232 12.73 -32.53 30.22
CA SER A 232 11.66 -32.14 31.13
C SER A 232 12.21 -31.45 32.37
N GLN A 233 11.39 -30.62 33.03
CA GLN A 233 11.78 -29.96 34.29
C GLN A 233 12.20 -30.95 35.40
N ARG A 234 11.76 -32.22 35.35
CA ARG A 234 12.19 -33.26 36.29
C ARG A 234 13.61 -33.73 35.98
N GLU A 235 13.93 -33.94 34.71
CA GLU A 235 15.27 -34.35 34.26
C GLU A 235 16.29 -33.24 34.49
N ILE A 236 15.93 -31.99 34.17
CA ILE A 236 16.76 -30.82 34.44
C ILE A 236 17.06 -30.69 35.94
N ALA A 237 16.04 -30.86 36.79
CA ALA A 237 16.24 -30.81 38.25
C ALA A 237 17.21 -31.91 38.74
N ALA A 238 17.10 -33.12 38.20
CA ALA A 238 17.99 -34.23 38.53
C ALA A 238 19.44 -33.95 38.06
N GLN A 239 19.62 -33.42 36.86
CA GLN A 239 20.95 -33.12 36.30
C GLN A 239 21.62 -31.95 37.01
N LEU A 240 20.89 -30.86 37.28
CA LEU A 240 21.43 -29.70 37.99
C LEU A 240 21.71 -30.00 39.47
N SER A 241 20.99 -30.95 40.08
CA SER A 241 21.28 -31.43 41.44
C SER A 241 22.50 -32.35 41.54
N ARG A 242 22.94 -32.96 40.42
CA ARG A 242 24.20 -33.72 40.39
C ARG A 242 25.41 -32.79 40.31
N ASN A 243 25.26 -31.66 39.64
CA ASN A 243 26.34 -30.70 39.40
C ASN A 243 26.45 -29.62 40.50
N ASN A 244 25.48 -29.53 41.41
CA ASN A 244 25.51 -28.60 42.54
C ASN A 244 25.43 -29.33 43.88
N THR A 245 25.99 -28.71 44.91
CA THR A 245 25.97 -29.22 46.30
C THR A 245 24.58 -29.20 46.94
N ASN A 246 23.62 -28.44 46.39
CA ASN A 246 22.26 -28.33 46.91
C ASN A 246 21.25 -29.04 46.02
N LYS A 247 20.36 -29.84 46.63
CA LYS A 247 19.28 -30.55 45.94
C LYS A 247 18.26 -29.56 45.37
N VAL A 248 18.10 -29.55 44.04
CA VAL A 248 17.16 -28.69 43.33
C VAL A 248 15.88 -29.47 42.99
N SER A 249 14.73 -28.93 43.38
CA SER A 249 13.42 -29.53 43.11
C SER A 249 12.82 -29.09 41.77
N ARG A 250 11.90 -29.90 41.22
CA ARG A 250 11.14 -29.56 40.00
C ARG A 250 10.46 -28.19 40.09
N THR A 251 9.91 -27.86 41.26
CA THR A 251 9.19 -26.58 41.48
C THR A 251 10.16 -25.40 41.50
N GLN A 252 11.38 -25.57 42.00
CA GLN A 252 12.43 -24.55 41.91
C GLN A 252 12.88 -24.35 40.46
N ILE A 253 13.04 -25.40 39.66
CA ILE A 253 13.36 -25.27 38.22
C ILE A 253 12.24 -24.58 37.44
N GLY A 254 10.98 -24.94 37.68
CA GLY A 254 9.84 -24.25 37.07
C GLY A 254 9.81 -22.76 37.43
N ARG A 255 10.10 -22.43 38.70
CA ARG A 255 10.23 -21.05 39.18
C ARG A 255 11.49 -20.35 38.73
N LEU A 256 12.53 -21.07 38.34
CA LEU A 256 13.81 -20.52 37.86
C LEU A 256 13.67 -20.11 36.39
N LEU A 257 13.23 -21.06 35.55
CA LEU A 257 13.21 -20.92 34.09
C LEU A 257 11.95 -20.22 33.56
N ARG A 258 10.80 -20.39 34.21
CA ARG A 258 9.49 -19.79 33.83
C ARG A 258 9.31 -19.59 32.31
N PRO A 259 9.30 -20.68 31.53
CA PRO A 259 9.40 -20.61 30.07
C PRO A 259 8.23 -19.87 29.40
N GLN A 260 7.03 -19.91 29.99
CA GLN A 260 5.87 -19.15 29.46
C GLN A 260 6.00 -17.65 29.67
N GLU A 261 6.46 -17.22 30.86
CA GLU A 261 6.72 -15.81 31.13
C GLU A 261 7.85 -15.30 30.21
N LEU A 262 8.93 -16.06 30.09
CA LEU A 262 10.04 -15.74 29.19
C LEU A 262 9.56 -15.58 27.73
N LEU A 263 8.72 -16.50 27.24
CA LEU A 263 8.15 -16.40 25.90
C LEU A 263 7.30 -15.12 25.75
N SER A 264 6.45 -14.80 26.73
CA SER A 264 5.61 -13.60 26.69
C SER A 264 6.41 -12.30 26.71
N THR A 265 7.47 -12.23 27.54
CA THR A 265 8.36 -11.07 27.60
C THR A 265 9.12 -10.89 26.28
N VAL A 266 9.66 -11.99 25.72
CA VAL A 266 10.36 -11.93 24.43
C VAL A 266 9.40 -11.50 23.32
N ARG A 267 8.17 -12.04 23.27
CA ARG A 267 7.15 -11.62 22.30
C ARG A 267 6.89 -10.12 22.38
N PHE A 268 6.59 -9.61 23.58
CA PHE A 268 6.32 -8.20 23.80
C PHE A 268 7.49 -7.30 23.37
N ASN A 269 8.71 -7.63 23.79
CA ASN A 269 9.91 -6.86 23.44
C ASN A 269 10.21 -6.92 21.93
N THR A 270 10.01 -8.07 21.29
CA THR A 270 10.25 -8.26 19.85
C THR A 270 9.30 -7.38 19.03
N VAL A 271 8.02 -7.36 19.39
CA VAL A 271 6.99 -6.56 18.70
C VAL A 271 7.28 -5.07 18.84
N ASN A 272 7.58 -4.59 20.05
CA ASN A 272 7.87 -3.17 20.27
C ASN A 272 9.12 -2.70 19.52
N LYS A 273 10.20 -3.50 19.54
CA LYS A 273 11.42 -3.17 18.79
C LYS A 273 11.22 -3.22 17.29
N LEU A 274 10.48 -4.21 16.80
CA LEU A 274 10.17 -4.31 15.37
C LEU A 274 9.34 -3.11 14.91
N LEU A 275 8.36 -2.69 15.71
CA LEU A 275 7.59 -1.47 15.50
C LEU A 275 8.50 -0.24 15.39
N GLU A 276 9.40 -0.03 16.35
CA GLU A 276 10.35 1.08 16.34
C GLU A 276 11.24 1.08 15.08
N ARG A 277 11.75 -0.10 14.68
CA ARG A 277 12.60 -0.22 13.48
C ARG A 277 11.84 0.03 12.18
N ILE A 278 10.59 -0.41 12.09
CA ILE A 278 9.73 -0.14 10.93
C ILE A 278 9.37 1.34 10.86
N LEU A 279 9.02 1.97 11.98
CA LEU A 279 8.75 3.41 12.02
C LEU A 279 9.99 4.22 11.64
N ALA A 280 11.18 3.84 12.14
CA ALA A 280 12.44 4.48 11.75
C ALA A 280 12.71 4.35 10.25
N LYS A 281 12.45 3.18 9.66
CA LYS A 281 12.58 2.96 8.21
C LYS A 281 11.57 3.77 7.41
N ALA A 282 10.31 3.82 7.85
CA ALA A 282 9.26 4.62 7.22
C ALA A 282 9.58 6.12 7.22
N ASN A 283 10.14 6.62 8.33
CA ASN A 283 10.65 7.99 8.43
C ASN A 283 11.82 8.25 7.48
N SER A 284 12.77 7.31 7.37
CA SER A 284 13.90 7.43 6.44
C SER A 284 13.49 7.47 4.96
N LEU A 285 12.37 6.83 4.63
CA LEU A 285 11.80 6.80 3.28
C LEU A 285 10.81 7.94 3.02
N SER A 286 10.63 8.85 3.99
CA SER A 286 9.64 9.95 3.93
C SER A 286 8.22 9.47 3.61
N LEU A 287 7.87 8.25 4.02
CA LEU A 287 6.54 7.65 3.81
C LEU A 287 5.53 8.12 4.86
N THR A 288 6.01 8.61 5.99
CA THR A 288 5.21 9.21 7.05
C THR A 288 4.94 10.69 6.74
N ILE A 289 3.83 10.95 6.05
CA ILE A 289 3.29 12.31 5.82
C ILE A 289 2.73 12.91 7.14
N ILE A 290 2.55 12.09 8.17
CA ILE A 290 1.85 12.45 9.40
C ILE A 290 2.88 12.66 10.51
N GLU A 291 3.09 13.92 10.91
CA GLU A 291 3.96 14.34 12.04
C GLU A 291 3.48 13.79 13.41
N SER A 292 2.29 13.17 13.47
CA SER A 292 1.77 12.47 14.63
C SER A 292 0.75 11.40 14.19
N PRO A 293 1.14 10.12 14.05
CA PRO A 293 0.20 9.06 13.68
C PRO A 293 -0.93 9.01 14.71
N THR A 294 -2.18 8.91 14.24
CA THR A 294 -3.34 8.80 15.14
C THR A 294 -3.18 7.56 16.02
N PRO A 295 -3.63 7.59 17.30
CA PRO A 295 -3.52 6.45 18.21
C PRO A 295 -4.06 5.14 17.60
N ASP A 296 -5.18 5.23 16.90
CA ASP A 296 -5.82 4.10 16.23
C ASP A 296 -4.95 3.46 15.13
N TYR A 297 -4.12 4.26 14.43
CA TYR A 297 -3.22 3.76 13.40
C TYR A 297 -2.07 2.95 13.99
N LEU A 298 -1.47 3.45 15.08
CA LEU A 298 -0.40 2.73 15.78
C LEU A 298 -0.90 1.44 16.42
N ASP A 299 -2.09 1.46 17.01
CA ASP A 299 -2.70 0.26 17.59
C ASP A 299 -2.99 -0.80 16.53
N ASN A 300 -3.51 -0.39 15.36
CA ASN A 300 -3.73 -1.30 14.24
C ASN A 300 -2.41 -1.90 13.74
N LEU A 301 -1.39 -1.06 13.53
CA LEU A 301 -0.08 -1.50 13.05
C LEU A 301 0.59 -2.45 14.07
N LYS A 302 0.47 -2.17 15.36
CA LYS A 302 0.92 -3.07 16.43
C LYS A 302 0.19 -4.41 16.39
N GLN A 303 -1.14 -4.42 16.23
CA GLN A 303 -1.92 -5.66 16.11
C GLN A 303 -1.49 -6.49 14.88
N GLN A 304 -1.24 -5.83 13.74
CA GLN A 304 -0.74 -6.51 12.54
C GLN A 304 0.66 -7.09 12.76
N LEU A 305 1.55 -6.37 13.45
CA LEU A 305 2.87 -6.88 13.81
C LEU A 305 2.80 -8.04 14.80
N GLU A 306 1.90 -7.98 15.78
CA GLU A 306 1.65 -9.09 16.69
C GLU A 306 1.22 -10.34 15.91
N ALA A 307 0.24 -10.22 15.01
CA ALA A 307 -0.19 -11.34 14.17
C ALA A 307 0.94 -11.90 13.28
N PHE A 308 1.74 -11.01 12.67
CA PHE A 308 2.88 -11.39 11.84
C PHE A 308 3.96 -12.13 12.65
N THR A 309 4.36 -11.60 13.80
CA THR A 309 5.37 -12.22 14.66
C THR A 309 4.88 -13.52 15.29
N ASP A 310 3.60 -13.60 15.65
CA ASP A 310 2.99 -14.83 16.15
C ASP A 310 2.98 -15.92 15.08
N GLN A 311 2.58 -15.59 13.86
CA GLN A 311 2.57 -16.54 12.75
C GLN A 311 3.98 -17.05 12.42
N ARG A 312 4.98 -16.17 12.45
CA ARG A 312 6.35 -16.51 12.04
C ARG A 312 7.18 -17.18 13.14
N VAL A 313 6.92 -16.91 14.41
CA VAL A 313 7.82 -17.33 15.51
C VAL A 313 7.06 -17.92 16.70
N PHE A 314 6.08 -17.21 17.25
CA PHE A 314 5.59 -17.51 18.60
C PHE A 314 4.48 -18.57 18.66
N ARG A 315 3.73 -18.80 17.58
CA ARG A 315 2.66 -19.81 17.54
C ARG A 315 3.22 -21.22 17.71
N GLU A 316 4.28 -21.56 16.98
CA GLU A 316 4.96 -22.85 17.09
C GLU A 316 5.64 -22.99 18.46
N ALA A 317 6.36 -21.95 18.91
CA ALA A 317 7.02 -21.96 20.21
C ALA A 317 6.03 -22.15 21.38
N ALA A 318 4.85 -21.51 21.31
CA ALA A 318 3.80 -21.68 22.31
C ALA A 318 3.22 -23.10 22.30
N ALA A 319 2.99 -23.67 21.11
CA ALA A 319 2.51 -25.05 20.95
C ALA A 319 3.51 -26.06 21.51
N GLU A 320 4.81 -25.88 21.28
CA GLU A 320 5.87 -26.75 21.81
C GLU A 320 5.98 -26.71 23.34
N LEU A 321 5.75 -25.55 23.95
CA LEU A 321 5.73 -25.42 25.41
C LEU A 321 4.50 -26.08 26.06
N GLN A 322 3.39 -26.18 25.31
CA GLN A 322 2.18 -26.87 25.73
C GLN A 322 2.23 -28.38 25.42
N ALA A 323 3.03 -28.80 24.43
CA ALA A 323 3.25 -30.20 24.12
C ALA A 323 3.95 -30.91 25.29
N GLY A 324 3.36 -32.02 25.74
CA GLY A 324 3.79 -32.77 26.93
C GLY A 324 5.08 -33.59 26.73
N ARG A 325 5.01 -34.91 26.98
CA ARG A 325 6.17 -35.81 27.12
C ARG A 325 6.94 -36.15 25.84
N TYR A 326 6.57 -35.59 24.68
CA TYR A 326 7.22 -35.85 23.38
C TYR A 326 7.41 -34.56 22.56
N ARG A 327 7.86 -33.50 23.24
CA ARG A 327 8.13 -32.22 22.59
C ARG A 327 9.47 -32.27 21.85
N SER A 328 9.44 -32.07 20.54
CA SER A 328 10.59 -31.55 19.80
C SER A 328 10.54 -30.03 19.91
N LEU A 329 11.59 -29.41 20.44
CA LEU A 329 11.72 -27.96 20.52
C LEU A 329 12.55 -27.49 19.31
N ASN A 330 11.90 -27.42 18.16
CA ASN A 330 12.54 -27.09 16.88
C ASN A 330 12.10 -25.74 16.32
N SER A 331 11.19 -25.03 16.99
CA SER A 331 10.76 -23.69 16.61
C SER A 331 11.94 -22.74 16.47
N LEU A 332 11.78 -21.72 15.62
CA LEU A 332 12.78 -20.67 15.42
C LEU A 332 13.21 -20.05 16.76
N TYR A 333 12.26 -19.86 17.68
CA TYR A 333 12.52 -19.38 19.04
C TYR A 333 13.48 -20.30 19.82
N ALA A 334 13.24 -21.61 19.83
CA ALA A 334 14.09 -22.59 20.51
C ALA A 334 15.51 -22.62 19.90
N GLN A 335 15.62 -22.61 18.58
CA GLN A 335 16.90 -22.56 17.87
C GLN A 335 17.72 -21.31 18.23
N LYS A 336 17.05 -20.14 18.34
CA LYS A 336 17.70 -18.88 18.69
C LYS A 336 18.14 -18.82 20.16
N ILE A 337 17.36 -19.40 21.08
CA ILE A 337 17.79 -19.58 22.49
C ILE A 337 19.03 -20.46 22.59
N CYS A 338 19.08 -21.54 21.81
CA CYS A 338 20.24 -22.44 21.79
C CYS A 338 21.50 -21.74 21.24
N SER A 339 21.33 -20.92 20.21
CA SER A 339 22.41 -20.14 19.61
C SER A 339 22.95 -19.07 20.57
N SER A 340 22.07 -18.32 21.26
CA SER A 340 22.47 -17.27 22.21
C SER A 340 23.15 -17.82 23.46
N SER A 341 22.73 -19.01 23.92
CA SER A 341 23.33 -19.66 25.09
C SER A 341 24.70 -20.27 24.80
N SER A 342 25.01 -20.58 23.53
CA SER A 342 26.29 -21.19 23.12
C SER A 342 27.41 -20.16 22.95
N ARG A 343 27.09 -18.90 22.62
CA ARG A 343 28.06 -17.83 22.31
C ARG A 343 28.86 -17.28 23.50
N GLN A 344 28.57 -17.70 24.74
CA GLN A 344 29.26 -17.20 25.95
C GLN A 344 30.06 -18.28 26.71
N GLY A 345 30.29 -19.45 26.10
CA GLY A 345 31.08 -20.55 26.68
C GLY A 345 32.49 -20.71 26.11
N GLY A 346 33.06 -19.65 25.49
CA GLY A 346 34.42 -19.63 24.94
C GLY A 346 35.31 -18.66 25.69
#